data_AF-A0A529FKX2-F1
#
_entry.id   AF-A0A529FKX2-F1
#
_cell.length_a   1.000
_cell.length_b   1.000
_cell.length_c   1.000
_cell.angle_alpha   90.00
_cell.angle_beta   90.00
_cell.angle_gamma   90.00
#
_symmetry.space_group_name_H-M   'P 1'
#
loop_
_entity.id
_entity.type
_entity.pdbx_description
1 polymer ?
#
loop_
_entity_poly.entity_id
_entity_poly.type
_entity_poly.pdbx_seq_one_letter_code
_entity_poly.pdbx_strand_id
1 'polypeptide(L)'
;TRDLSGGFKVDLSRGERIGRVSSEWFSRPADERYLSLSELFEAVQTRTERSRTRTVESAAIRVEASRNDAERLKLVLPGSDIPIAPTHWSFGQLASLVGAPAAYLRQLPAPLAGINLQYGLTSHRSEQVKTLEIEDGRVELRAVTGPDYGRIFDRELVAAVQRIAGNGTGDTRWKVPGVLD
;
A
#
# COMPACT_ATOMS: atom_id res chain seq x y z
N THR A 1 35.98 4.72 -27.27
CA THR A 1 34.80 4.83 -26.38
C THR A 1 34.74 3.56 -25.57
N ARG A 2 34.95 3.60 -24.25
CA ARG A 2 34.90 2.39 -23.41
C ARG A 2 33.46 1.87 -23.44
N ASP A 3 33.28 0.64 -23.89
CA ASP A 3 31.99 -0.03 -23.88
C ASP A 3 31.57 -0.21 -22.40
N LEU A 4 30.60 0.58 -21.96
CA LEU A 4 30.09 0.61 -20.58
C LEU A 4 29.10 -0.55 -20.32
N SER A 5 28.85 -1.41 -21.30
CA SER A 5 27.86 -2.49 -21.24
C SER A 5 28.29 -3.66 -20.33
N GLY A 6 29.59 -3.90 -20.14
CA GLY A 6 30.08 -5.08 -19.41
C GLY A 6 30.27 -4.95 -17.90
N GLY A 7 30.09 -3.76 -17.31
CA GLY A 7 30.42 -3.51 -15.89
C GLY A 7 29.53 -4.21 -14.87
N PHE A 8 28.41 -4.79 -15.31
CA PHE A 8 27.40 -5.43 -14.46
C PHE A 8 27.34 -6.95 -14.64
N LYS A 9 28.24 -7.50 -15.47
CA LYS A 9 28.35 -8.93 -15.70
C LYS A 9 29.09 -9.59 -14.53
N VAL A 10 28.56 -10.70 -14.04
CA VAL A 10 29.16 -11.41 -12.91
C VAL A 10 30.31 -12.28 -13.40
N ASP A 11 31.52 -12.06 -12.87
CA ASP A 11 32.67 -12.94 -13.08
C ASP A 11 32.66 -14.06 -12.04
N LEU A 12 32.23 -15.26 -12.44
CA LEU A 12 32.12 -16.44 -11.58
C LEU A 12 33.47 -16.94 -11.06
N SER A 13 34.59 -16.51 -11.65
CA SER A 13 35.93 -16.90 -11.20
C SER A 13 36.46 -16.06 -10.03
N ARG A 14 35.72 -15.02 -9.63
CA ARG A 14 36.12 -14.07 -8.59
C ARG A 14 35.06 -13.93 -7.50
N GLY A 15 35.50 -13.62 -6.28
CA GLY A 15 34.62 -13.35 -5.14
C GLY A 15 34.13 -14.61 -4.42
N GLU A 16 33.04 -14.46 -3.65
CA GLU A 16 32.44 -15.53 -2.86
C GLU A 16 30.91 -15.57 -3.05
N ARG A 17 30.31 -16.75 -2.84
CA ARG A 17 28.87 -16.94 -2.98
C ARG A 17 28.12 -16.39 -1.75
N ILE A 18 27.42 -15.27 -1.92
CA ILE A 18 26.50 -14.72 -0.91
C ILE A 18 25.06 -15.06 -1.29
N GLY A 19 24.51 -16.14 -0.71
CA GLY A 19 23.16 -16.62 -1.03
C GLY A 19 22.00 -15.87 -0.36
N ARG A 20 22.28 -14.93 0.55
CA ARG A 20 21.28 -14.29 1.41
C ARG A 20 20.17 -13.61 0.61
N VAL A 21 20.52 -12.82 -0.42
CA VAL A 21 19.55 -12.09 -1.25
C VAL A 21 18.62 -13.06 -1.99
N SER A 22 19.17 -14.15 -2.53
CA SER A 22 18.37 -15.20 -3.18
C SER A 22 17.46 -15.93 -2.18
N SER A 23 17.94 -16.23 -0.97
CA SER A 23 17.13 -16.87 0.07
C SER A 23 16.00 -15.98 0.57
N GLU A 24 16.29 -14.69 0.80
CA GLU A 24 15.28 -13.70 1.20
C GLU A 24 14.22 -13.55 0.10
N TRP A 25 14.62 -13.42 -1.16
CA TRP A 25 13.68 -13.38 -2.29
C TRP A 25 12.87 -14.67 -2.42
N PHE A 26 13.50 -15.84 -2.28
CA PHE A 26 12.81 -17.13 -2.37
C PHE A 26 11.75 -17.30 -1.28
N SER A 27 12.02 -16.79 -0.07
CA SER A 27 11.11 -16.85 1.08
C SER A 27 9.89 -15.94 0.97
N ARG A 28 9.87 -15.01 0.00
CA ARG A 28 8.75 -14.11 -0.22
C ARG A 28 7.51 -14.87 -0.73
N PRO A 29 6.30 -14.46 -0.33
CA PRO A 29 5.06 -14.90 -0.96
C PRO A 29 5.08 -14.75 -2.49
N ALA A 30 4.23 -15.51 -3.19
CA ALA A 30 4.22 -15.50 -4.66
C ALA A 30 3.88 -14.13 -5.25
N ASP A 31 3.01 -13.36 -4.59
CA ASP A 31 2.60 -12.00 -4.92
C ASP A 31 3.67 -10.93 -4.58
N GLU A 32 4.78 -11.33 -3.97
CA GLU A 32 5.95 -10.48 -3.69
C GLU A 32 7.19 -10.88 -4.51
N ARG A 33 7.06 -11.85 -5.43
CA ARG A 33 8.17 -12.34 -6.27
C ARG A 33 7.91 -12.07 -7.74
N TYR A 34 8.78 -11.29 -8.36
CA TYR A 34 8.71 -10.92 -9.76
C TYR A 34 10.02 -11.29 -10.47
N LEU A 35 9.91 -11.83 -11.69
CA LEU A 35 11.04 -12.29 -12.51
C LEU A 35 11.51 -11.24 -13.52
N SER A 36 10.89 -10.06 -13.52
CA SER A 36 11.37 -8.89 -14.24
C SER A 36 10.78 -7.60 -13.66
N LEU A 37 11.37 -6.45 -13.99
CA LEU A 37 10.80 -5.16 -13.64
C LEU A 37 9.50 -4.88 -14.39
N SER A 38 9.30 -5.44 -15.58
CA SER A 38 8.03 -5.36 -16.32
C SER A 38 6.92 -6.11 -15.61
N GLU A 39 7.17 -7.31 -15.10
CA GLU A 39 6.17 -8.06 -14.30
C GLU A 39 5.82 -7.30 -13.01
N LEU A 40 6.83 -6.76 -12.32
CA LEU A 40 6.62 -5.91 -11.15
C LEU A 40 5.80 -4.66 -11.53
N PHE A 41 6.14 -4.01 -12.65
CA PHE A 41 5.45 -2.82 -13.13
C PHE A 41 3.97 -3.09 -13.40
N GLU A 42 3.65 -4.15 -14.14
CA GLU A 42 2.27 -4.58 -14.44
C GLU A 42 1.46 -4.80 -13.16
N ALA A 43 2.04 -5.47 -12.16
CA ALA A 43 1.39 -5.73 -10.89
C ALA A 43 1.07 -4.42 -10.13
N VAL A 44 2.02 -3.50 -10.02
CA VAL A 44 1.81 -2.23 -9.30
C VAL A 44 0.97 -1.23 -10.10
N GLN A 45 1.01 -1.30 -11.43
CA GLN A 45 0.15 -0.54 -12.35
C GLN A 45 -1.31 -0.98 -12.16
N THR A 46 -1.59 -2.28 -12.23
CA THR A 46 -2.92 -2.85 -11.98
C THR A 46 -3.45 -2.43 -10.60
N ARG A 47 -2.61 -2.50 -9.56
CA ARG A 47 -2.99 -2.05 -8.21
C ARG A 47 -3.33 -0.56 -8.15
N THR A 48 -2.61 0.26 -8.91
CA THR A 48 -2.85 1.71 -8.98
C THR A 48 -4.15 2.03 -9.73
N GLU A 49 -4.44 1.33 -10.82
CA GLU A 49 -5.69 1.50 -11.59
C GLU A 49 -6.94 1.17 -10.76
N ARG A 50 -6.84 0.19 -9.86
CA ARG A 50 -7.90 -0.15 -8.90
C ARG A 50 -7.93 0.76 -7.68
N SER A 51 -7.07 1.77 -7.62
CA SER A 51 -7.00 2.68 -6.49
C SER A 51 -7.77 3.97 -6.76
N ARG A 52 -8.36 4.53 -5.70
CA ARG A 52 -9.06 5.81 -5.77
C ARG A 52 -8.64 6.68 -4.60
N THR A 53 -8.38 7.95 -4.88
CA THR A 53 -8.11 8.96 -3.85
C THR A 53 -9.27 9.93 -3.76
N ARG A 54 -9.67 10.30 -2.55
CA ARG A 54 -10.68 11.35 -2.31
C ARG A 54 -10.22 12.27 -1.18
N THR A 55 -10.41 13.57 -1.36
CA THR A 55 -10.34 14.53 -0.25
C THR A 55 -11.76 14.78 0.23
N VAL A 56 -12.01 14.52 1.51
CA VAL A 56 -13.35 14.61 2.11
C VAL A 56 -13.27 15.29 3.47
N GLU A 57 -14.34 15.95 3.89
CA GLU A 57 -14.47 16.42 5.27
C GLU A 57 -14.57 15.21 6.21
N SER A 58 -13.75 15.17 7.27
CA SER A 58 -13.76 14.08 8.25
C SER A 58 -15.15 13.86 8.87
N ALA A 59 -15.86 14.94 9.18
CA ALA A 59 -17.21 14.92 9.73
C ALA A 59 -18.27 14.34 8.77
N ALA A 60 -18.01 14.30 7.46
CA ALA A 60 -18.91 13.71 6.48
C ALA A 60 -18.71 12.19 6.32
N ILE A 61 -17.67 11.61 6.93
CA ILE A 61 -17.43 10.17 6.94
C ILE A 61 -18.42 9.52 7.92
N ARG A 62 -19.22 8.59 7.41
CA ARG A 62 -20.13 7.79 8.24
C ARG A 62 -19.47 6.47 8.60
N VAL A 63 -19.59 6.06 9.86
CA VAL A 63 -19.12 4.78 10.36
C VAL A 63 -20.32 3.84 10.51
N GLU A 64 -20.24 2.67 9.89
CA GLU A 64 -21.29 1.66 9.92
C GLU A 64 -20.76 0.39 10.60
N ALA A 65 -21.42 -0.01 11.68
CA ALA A 65 -21.15 -1.25 12.41
C ALA A 65 -22.47 -1.82 12.95
N SER A 66 -22.65 -3.14 12.84
CA SER A 66 -23.90 -3.82 13.23
C SER A 66 -23.78 -4.45 14.60
N ARG A 67 -24.83 -4.34 15.43
CA ARG A 67 -24.90 -5.07 16.71
C ARG A 67 -24.87 -6.58 16.55
N ASN A 68 -25.25 -7.08 15.38
CA ASN A 68 -25.27 -8.51 15.05
C ASN A 68 -23.93 -9.01 14.48
N ASP A 69 -22.94 -8.13 14.30
CA ASP A 69 -21.61 -8.46 13.79
C ASP A 69 -20.55 -7.64 14.55
N ALA A 70 -20.02 -8.25 15.62
CA ALA A 70 -19.06 -7.61 16.50
C ALA A 70 -17.68 -7.37 15.86
N GLU A 71 -17.39 -7.97 14.71
CA GLU A 71 -16.06 -7.94 14.10
C GLU A 71 -15.96 -6.98 12.91
N ARG A 72 -17.09 -6.52 12.37
CA ARG A 72 -17.11 -5.72 11.14
C ARG A 72 -17.50 -4.28 11.37
N LEU A 73 -16.57 -3.40 10.97
CA LEU A 73 -16.77 -1.97 10.84
C LEU A 73 -16.46 -1.55 9.40
N LYS A 74 -17.32 -0.72 8.83
CA LYS A 74 -17.14 -0.11 7.51
C LYS A 74 -17.32 1.40 7.59
N LEU A 75 -16.83 2.09 6.59
CA LEU A 75 -17.04 3.52 6.41
C LEU A 75 -17.82 3.77 5.13
N VAL A 76 -18.59 4.85 5.12
CA VAL A 76 -19.20 5.39 3.91
C VAL A 76 -18.69 6.81 3.72
N LEU A 77 -18.01 7.04 2.60
CA LEU A 77 -17.47 8.35 2.24
C LEU A 77 -18.53 9.18 1.52
N PRO A 78 -18.51 10.52 1.63
CA PRO A 78 -19.43 11.36 0.89
C PRO A 78 -19.29 11.14 -0.63
N GLY A 79 -20.43 11.03 -1.31
CA GLY A 79 -20.49 10.80 -2.76
C GLY A 79 -20.20 9.35 -3.19
N SER A 80 -20.25 8.38 -2.26
CA SER A 80 -20.11 6.95 -2.55
C SER A 80 -20.99 6.14 -1.60
N ASP A 81 -21.89 5.33 -2.13
CA ASP A 81 -22.70 4.42 -1.31
C ASP A 81 -22.00 3.07 -1.09
N ILE A 82 -20.83 2.85 -1.71
CA ILE A 82 -20.05 1.63 -1.53
C ILE A 82 -19.33 1.70 -0.18
N PRO A 83 -19.63 0.78 0.76
CA PRO A 83 -18.96 0.77 2.06
C PRO A 83 -17.52 0.27 1.93
N ILE A 84 -16.60 0.93 2.63
CA ILE A 84 -15.17 0.61 2.60
C ILE A 84 -14.71 0.04 3.95
N ALA A 85 -13.92 -1.03 3.91
CA ALA A 85 -13.37 -1.63 5.13
C ALA A 85 -11.99 -1.02 5.43
N PRO A 86 -11.74 -0.46 6.63
CA PRO A 86 -10.40 -0.05 7.00
C PRO A 86 -9.49 -1.26 7.24
N THR A 87 -8.26 -1.17 6.73
CA THR A 87 -7.17 -2.06 7.15
C THR A 87 -6.76 -1.77 8.59
N HIS A 88 -5.97 -2.66 9.20
CA HIS A 88 -5.40 -2.42 10.51
C HIS A 88 -4.60 -1.10 10.58
N TRP A 89 -3.90 -0.75 9.49
CA TRP A 89 -3.14 0.49 9.36
C TRP A 89 -4.05 1.72 9.28
N SER A 90 -4.99 1.76 8.33
CA SER A 90 -5.87 2.91 8.15
C SER A 90 -6.85 3.11 9.30
N PHE A 91 -7.25 2.04 9.99
CA PHE A 91 -7.98 2.14 11.26
C PHE A 91 -7.15 2.88 12.31
N GLY A 92 -5.85 2.57 12.40
CA GLY A 92 -4.94 3.30 13.28
C GLY A 92 -4.85 4.78 12.92
N GLN A 93 -4.78 5.10 11.63
CA GLN A 93 -4.77 6.48 11.16
C GLN A 93 -6.07 7.23 11.49
N LEU A 94 -7.24 6.59 11.33
CA LEU A 94 -8.54 7.16 11.72
C LEU A 94 -8.63 7.42 13.22
N ALA A 95 -8.16 6.48 14.04
CA ALA A 95 -8.13 6.65 15.49
C ALA A 95 -7.20 7.81 15.89
N SER A 96 -6.00 7.89 15.31
CA SER A 96 -5.07 8.99 15.54
C SER A 96 -5.64 10.35 15.09
N LEU A 97 -6.33 10.39 13.95
CA LEU A 97 -7.00 11.59 13.45
C LEU A 97 -7.95 12.19 14.49
N VAL A 98 -8.67 11.34 15.22
CA VAL A 98 -9.65 11.78 16.22
C VAL A 98 -9.12 11.79 17.65
N GLY A 99 -7.80 11.67 17.83
CA GLY A 99 -7.15 11.64 19.15
C GLY A 99 -7.47 10.40 20.01
N ALA A 100 -7.97 9.32 19.40
CA ALA A 100 -8.35 8.11 20.11
C ALA A 100 -7.23 7.05 20.15
N PRO A 101 -7.08 6.30 21.26
CA PRO A 101 -6.09 5.22 21.34
C PRO A 101 -6.48 4.02 20.46
N ALA A 102 -5.83 3.85 19.32
CA ALA A 102 -6.13 2.78 18.35
C ALA A 102 -6.08 1.37 18.96
N ALA A 103 -5.12 1.10 19.84
CA ALA A 103 -4.98 -0.21 20.49
C ALA A 103 -6.19 -0.55 21.37
N TYR A 104 -6.74 0.43 22.07
CA TYR A 104 -7.95 0.26 22.88
C TYR A 104 -9.18 0.03 21.99
N LEU A 105 -9.37 0.87 20.96
CA LEU A 105 -10.52 0.73 20.06
C LEU A 105 -10.57 -0.62 19.34
N ARG A 106 -9.42 -1.24 19.05
CA ARG A 106 -9.35 -2.60 18.45
C ARG A 106 -9.80 -3.72 19.38
N GLN A 107 -9.80 -3.50 20.69
CA GLN A 107 -10.28 -4.48 21.67
C GLN A 107 -11.79 -4.40 21.87
N LEU A 108 -12.42 -3.33 21.39
CA LEU A 108 -13.86 -3.14 21.49
C LEU A 108 -14.59 -3.87 20.36
N PRO A 109 -15.80 -4.40 20.61
CA PRO A 109 -16.73 -4.77 19.54
C PRO A 109 -16.90 -3.63 18.54
N ALA A 110 -16.99 -3.96 17.26
CA ALA A 110 -17.11 -3.01 16.15
C ALA A 110 -18.19 -1.93 16.37
N PRO A 111 -19.38 -2.20 16.94
CA PRO A 111 -20.35 -1.14 17.26
C PRO A 111 -19.83 -0.09 18.25
N LEU A 112 -19.10 -0.52 19.29
CA LEU A 112 -18.54 0.40 20.28
C LEU A 112 -17.37 1.18 19.70
N ALA A 113 -16.47 0.52 18.99
CA ALA A 113 -15.39 1.19 18.26
C ALA A 113 -15.95 2.21 17.27
N GLY A 114 -17.02 1.84 16.55
CA GLY A 114 -17.68 2.66 15.55
C GLY A 114 -18.33 3.92 16.13
N ILE A 115 -19.02 3.81 17.26
CA ILE A 115 -19.61 4.98 17.94
C ILE A 115 -18.51 5.96 18.39
N ASN A 116 -17.42 5.45 18.98
CA ASN A 116 -16.31 6.30 19.42
C ASN A 116 -15.63 6.99 18.24
N LEU A 117 -15.38 6.27 17.14
CA LEU A 117 -14.82 6.85 15.92
C LEU A 117 -15.77 7.88 15.30
N GLN A 118 -17.07 7.57 15.20
CA GLN A 118 -18.05 8.49 14.64
C GLN A 118 -18.12 9.80 15.44
N TYR A 119 -18.16 9.71 16.77
CA TYR A 119 -18.11 10.89 17.64
C TYR A 119 -16.87 11.71 17.38
N GLY A 120 -15.70 11.07 17.34
CA GLY A 120 -14.43 11.72 17.05
C GLY A 120 -14.40 12.45 15.70
N LEU A 121 -14.88 11.79 14.64
CA LEU A 121 -14.95 12.34 13.28
C LEU A 121 -15.89 13.55 13.19
N THR A 122 -17.01 13.53 13.90
CA THR A 122 -17.98 14.65 13.90
C THR A 122 -17.57 15.83 14.80
N SER A 123 -16.79 15.56 15.85
CA SER A 123 -16.39 16.58 16.84
C SER A 123 -15.05 17.24 16.53
N HIS A 124 -14.21 16.61 15.69
CA HIS A 124 -12.98 17.23 15.19
C HIS A 124 -13.32 18.41 14.26
N ARG A 125 -12.75 19.57 14.57
CA ARG A 125 -13.03 20.84 13.88
C ARG A 125 -12.54 20.76 12.43
N SER A 126 -13.47 20.68 11.48
CA SER A 126 -13.28 20.52 10.01
C SER A 126 -11.85 20.23 9.55
N GLU A 127 -11.44 18.97 9.66
CA GLU A 127 -10.24 18.47 9.01
C GLU A 127 -10.63 17.78 7.71
N GLN A 128 -10.23 18.35 6.58
CA GLN A 128 -10.22 17.61 5.33
C GLN A 128 -9.19 16.50 5.42
N VAL A 129 -9.56 15.30 5.01
CA VAL A 129 -8.64 14.16 4.95
C VAL A 129 -8.59 13.61 3.54
N LYS A 130 -7.39 13.15 3.17
CA LYS A 130 -7.17 12.42 1.94
C LYS A 130 -7.22 10.92 2.24
N THR A 131 -8.09 10.23 1.53
CA THR A 131 -8.28 8.78 1.63
C THR A 131 -7.63 8.10 0.43
N LEU A 132 -7.06 6.91 0.64
CA LEU A 132 -6.70 5.99 -0.44
C LEU A 132 -7.50 4.71 -0.30
N GLU A 133 -8.29 4.41 -1.31
CA GLU A 133 -9.06 3.18 -1.46
C GLU A 133 -8.41 2.28 -2.50
N ILE A 134 -8.48 0.97 -2.31
CA ILE A 134 -8.11 -0.03 -3.33
C ILE A 134 -9.22 -1.06 -3.41
N GLU A 135 -9.64 -1.38 -4.63
CA GLU A 135 -10.57 -2.46 -4.91
C GLU A 135 -9.80 -3.78 -5.14
N ASP A 136 -10.01 -4.75 -4.26
CA ASP A 136 -9.49 -6.10 -4.41
C ASP A 136 -10.44 -7.13 -3.77
N GLY A 137 -11.46 -7.54 -4.52
CA GLY A 137 -12.60 -8.34 -4.05
C GLY A 137 -13.58 -7.56 -3.16
N ARG A 138 -13.07 -6.64 -2.34
CA ARG A 138 -13.82 -5.59 -1.63
C ARG A 138 -13.06 -4.27 -1.71
N VAL A 139 -13.75 -3.17 -1.47
CA VAL A 139 -13.08 -1.86 -1.34
C VAL A 139 -12.48 -1.74 0.05
N GLU A 140 -11.16 -1.62 0.10
CA GLU A 140 -10.42 -1.40 1.33
C GLU A 140 -9.92 0.04 1.41
N LEU A 141 -10.09 0.66 2.57
CA LEU A 141 -9.41 1.90 2.89
C LEU A 141 -7.98 1.57 3.30
N ARG A 142 -7.01 1.94 2.48
CA ARG A 142 -5.58 1.65 2.66
C ARG A 142 -4.85 2.76 3.40
N ALA A 143 -5.32 4.00 3.29
CA ALA A 143 -4.76 5.11 4.05
C ALA A 143 -5.77 6.23 4.31
N VAL A 144 -5.57 6.92 5.43
CA VAL A 144 -6.18 8.22 5.76
C VAL A 144 -5.06 9.16 6.19
N THR A 145 -4.91 10.27 5.50
CA THR A 145 -3.82 11.24 5.71
C THR A 145 -4.36 12.67 5.67
N GLY A 146 -3.52 13.65 6.00
CA GLY A 146 -3.86 15.05 5.78
C GLY A 146 -4.16 15.37 4.31
N PRO A 147 -4.86 16.48 4.03
CA PRO A 147 -5.35 16.81 2.69
C PRO A 147 -4.19 17.10 1.72
N ASP A 148 -3.10 17.68 2.24
CA ASP A 148 -1.91 18.04 1.46
C ASP A 148 -0.92 16.88 1.26
N TYR A 149 -1.22 15.70 1.79
CA TYR A 149 -0.33 14.55 1.64
C TYR A 149 -0.16 14.17 0.16
N GLY A 150 1.07 14.28 -0.33
CA GLY A 150 1.46 13.84 -1.68
C GLY A 150 1.70 12.34 -1.71
N ARG A 151 1.28 11.68 -2.79
CA ARG A 151 1.51 10.25 -3.00
C ARG A 151 2.22 10.04 -4.33
N ILE A 152 3.30 9.28 -4.27
CA ILE A 152 3.97 8.72 -5.45
C ILE A 152 3.56 7.25 -5.51
N PHE A 153 3.04 6.80 -6.64
CA PHE A 153 2.65 5.40 -6.80
C PHE A 153 3.85 4.52 -7.10
N ASP A 154 3.84 3.28 -6.63
CA ASP A 154 4.92 2.32 -6.84
C ASP A 154 5.26 2.16 -8.34
N ARG A 155 4.26 2.25 -9.23
CA ARG A 155 4.45 2.23 -10.69
C ARG A 155 5.39 3.32 -11.20
N GLU A 156 5.36 4.51 -10.58
CA GLU A 156 6.21 5.63 -10.97
C GLU A 156 7.67 5.36 -10.57
N LEU A 157 7.87 4.76 -9.39
CA LEU A 157 9.20 4.32 -8.94
C LEU A 157 9.73 3.22 -9.87
N VAL A 158 8.93 2.20 -10.15
CA VAL A 158 9.35 1.08 -11.02
C VAL A 158 9.69 1.58 -12.42
N ALA A 159 8.87 2.46 -13.00
CA ALA A 159 9.17 3.08 -14.30
C ALA A 159 10.47 3.92 -14.27
N ALA A 160 10.76 4.62 -13.17
CA ALA A 160 12.02 5.34 -13.01
C ALA A 160 13.22 4.39 -12.95
N VAL A 161 13.10 3.27 -12.23
CA VAL A 161 14.14 2.23 -12.17
C VAL A 161 14.37 1.60 -13.54
N GLN A 162 13.30 1.26 -14.28
CA GLN A 162 13.41 0.67 -15.61
C GLN A 162 14.20 1.55 -16.59
N ARG A 163 14.02 2.88 -16.53
CA ARG A 163 14.77 3.83 -17.39
C ARG A 163 16.28 3.80 -17.15
N ILE A 164 16.72 3.49 -15.94
CA ILE A 164 18.14 3.48 -15.56
C ILE A 164 18.74 2.09 -15.67
N ALA A 165 17.97 1.07 -15.30
CA ALA A 165 18.47 -0.25 -14.98
C ALA A 165 17.92 -1.36 -15.88
N GLY A 166 17.09 -1.05 -16.87
CA GLY A 166 16.51 -2.01 -17.81
C GLY A 166 15.41 -2.86 -17.18
N ASN A 167 15.24 -4.10 -17.65
CA ASN A 167 14.15 -4.97 -17.22
C ASN A 167 14.56 -6.02 -16.18
N GLY A 168 15.85 -6.15 -15.85
CA GLY A 168 16.33 -7.21 -14.95
C GLY A 168 16.61 -8.54 -15.57
N THR A 169 16.43 -8.64 -16.89
CA THR A 169 16.62 -9.83 -17.70
C THR A 169 17.72 -9.53 -18.71
N GLY A 170 18.75 -10.38 -18.79
CA GLY A 170 19.92 -10.15 -19.63
C GLY A 170 20.87 -9.08 -19.06
N ASP A 171 21.79 -8.57 -19.88
CA ASP A 171 22.88 -7.65 -19.50
C ASP A 171 22.41 -6.23 -19.08
N THR A 172 21.59 -6.16 -18.03
CA THR A 172 21.06 -4.94 -17.45
C THR A 172 21.64 -4.66 -16.07
N ARG A 173 21.61 -3.40 -15.62
CA ARG A 173 22.23 -2.99 -14.34
C ARG A 173 21.51 -3.55 -13.12
N TRP A 174 20.21 -3.84 -13.25
CA TRP A 174 19.45 -4.56 -12.25
C TRP A 174 19.39 -6.05 -12.63
N LYS A 175 19.40 -6.93 -11.64
CA LYS A 175 19.31 -8.38 -11.80
C LYS A 175 18.27 -8.91 -10.82
N VAL A 176 17.44 -9.84 -11.27
CA VAL A 176 16.53 -10.57 -10.38
C VAL A 176 17.37 -11.41 -9.41
N PRO A 177 17.07 -11.40 -8.10
CA PRO A 177 17.74 -12.27 -7.13
C PRO A 177 17.77 -13.74 -7.59
N GLY A 178 18.97 -14.30 -7.73
CA GLY A 178 19.18 -15.68 -8.17
C GLY A 178 19.43 -15.87 -9.67
N VAL A 179 19.37 -14.82 -10.49
CA VAL A 179 19.81 -14.86 -11.89
C VAL A 179 21.28 -14.45 -11.99
N LEU A 180 22.07 -15.27 -12.67
CA LEU A 180 23.46 -15.02 -13.03
C LEU A 180 23.57 -15.20 -14.55
N ASP A 181 23.90 -14.13 -15.26
CA ASP A 181 23.98 -14.01 -16.72
C ASP A 181 25.29 -13.35 -17.18
#